data_AF-A0A3T1D1L5-F1
#
_entry.id   AF-A0A3T1D1L5-F1
#
_cell.length_a   1.000
_cell.length_b   1.000
_cell.length_c   1.000
_cell.angle_alpha   90.00
_cell.angle_beta   90.00
_cell.angle_gamma   90.00
#
_symmetry.space_group_name_H-M   'P 1'
#
loop_
_entity.id
_entity.type
_entity.pdbx_description
1 polymer ?
#
loop_
_entity_poly.entity_id
_entity_poly.type
_entity_poly.pdbx_seq_one_letter_code
_entity_poly.pdbx_strand_id
1 'polypeptide(L)'
;MDKNTTKSVITEYLSPLNHNFLLASIQSRGLDRYVKKFHTFVALQLFVFAQLMQTPSYASLSLLLNTNRKLQKTVGLSSISTAQLSRKWRDLDHSFLAYVFGHIAGQATQKFGSAKTTMGDTD
;
A
#
# COMPACT_ATOMS: atom_id res chain seq x y z
N MET A 1 19.25 4.05 -15.62
CA MET A 1 17.86 3.88 -15.17
C MET A 1 17.45 5.11 -14.38
N ASP A 2 16.48 5.87 -14.91
CA ASP A 2 16.15 7.22 -14.44
C ASP A 2 15.57 7.23 -13.02
N LYS A 3 16.23 8.01 -12.16
CA LYS A 3 16.01 8.02 -10.71
C LYS A 3 14.75 8.80 -10.29
N ASN A 4 14.07 9.46 -11.23
CA ASN A 4 12.80 10.17 -11.00
C ASN A 4 11.56 9.34 -11.34
N THR A 5 11.69 8.35 -12.23
CA THR A 5 10.58 7.50 -12.68
C THR A 5 9.99 6.67 -11.54
N THR A 6 10.84 6.12 -10.67
CA THR A 6 10.40 5.28 -9.53
C THR A 6 9.51 6.03 -8.53
N LYS A 7 9.74 7.34 -8.32
CA LYS A 7 8.93 8.13 -7.39
C LYS A 7 7.53 8.38 -7.95
N SER A 8 7.46 8.76 -9.24
CA SER A 8 6.20 8.95 -9.97
C SER A 8 5.37 7.67 -9.97
N VAL A 9 6.01 6.54 -10.31
CA VAL A 9 5.34 5.25 -10.46
C VAL A 9 4.79 4.74 -9.12
N ILE A 10 5.58 4.80 -8.04
CA ILE A 10 5.08 4.39 -6.71
C ILE A 10 3.91 5.29 -6.27
N THR A 11 4.05 6.62 -6.42
CA THR A 11 2.98 7.54 -6.05
C THR A 11 1.71 7.31 -6.86
N GLU A 12 1.84 6.98 -8.15
CA GLU A 12 0.73 6.64 -9.03
C GLU A 12 0.04 5.34 -8.60
N TYR A 13 0.80 4.28 -8.27
CA TYR A 13 0.24 3.01 -7.78
C TYR A 13 -0.36 3.11 -6.38
N LEU A 14 0.10 4.05 -5.55
CA LEU A 14 -0.46 4.30 -4.23
C LEU A 14 -1.65 5.28 -4.28
N SER A 15 -1.88 6.01 -5.37
CA SER A 15 -3.01 6.94 -5.50
C SER A 15 -4.39 6.28 -5.30
N PRO A 16 -4.65 5.06 -5.83
CA PRO A 16 -5.90 4.33 -5.57
C PRO A 16 -6.12 3.91 -4.11
N LEU A 17 -5.04 3.88 -3.30
CA LEU A 17 -5.14 3.75 -1.85
C LEU A 17 -5.59 5.11 -1.30
N ASN A 18 -6.87 5.42 -1.46
CA ASN A 18 -7.47 6.66 -0.99
C ASN A 18 -7.08 6.90 0.47
N HIS A 19 -6.17 7.87 0.67
CA HIS A 19 -5.49 8.07 1.95
C HIS A 19 -6.47 8.35 3.09
N ASN A 20 -7.45 9.22 2.84
CA ASN A 20 -8.45 9.60 3.82
C ASN A 20 -9.35 8.43 4.20
N PHE A 21 -9.77 7.64 3.21
CA PHE A 21 -10.58 6.43 3.43
C PHE A 21 -9.84 5.40 4.28
N LEU A 22 -8.58 5.13 3.96
CA LEU A 22 -7.76 4.17 4.70
C LEU A 22 -7.48 4.65 6.13
N LEU A 23 -7.15 5.93 6.31
CA LEU A 23 -6.94 6.49 7.64
C LEU A 23 -8.21 6.41 8.50
N ALA A 24 -9.37 6.78 7.96
CA ALA A 24 -10.65 6.66 8.66
C ALA A 24 -10.95 5.20 9.07
N SER A 25 -10.67 4.25 8.18
CA SER A 25 -10.86 2.81 8.42
C SER A 25 -9.88 2.24 9.46
N ILE A 26 -8.63 2.71 9.45
CA ILE A 26 -7.60 2.34 10.43
C ILE A 26 -7.97 2.87 11.82
N GLN A 27 -8.46 4.11 11.89
CA GLN A 27 -8.87 4.76 13.13
C GLN A 27 -10.11 4.09 13.73
N SER A 28 -11.16 3.84 12.93
CA SER A 28 -12.40 3.22 13.40
C SER A 28 -12.21 1.82 13.95
N ARG A 29 -11.24 1.07 13.40
CA ARG A 29 -10.85 -0.28 13.85
C ARG A 29 -9.77 -0.27 14.95
N GLY A 30 -9.24 0.90 15.32
CA GLY A 30 -8.21 1.01 16.36
C GLY A 30 -6.89 0.31 16.04
N LEU A 31 -6.56 0.07 14.76
CA LEU A 31 -5.42 -0.75 14.34
C LEU A 31 -4.04 -0.15 14.71
N ASP A 32 -4.00 1.14 15.03
CA ASP A 32 -2.79 1.86 15.42
C ASP A 32 -2.82 2.37 16.87
N ARG A 33 -3.77 1.91 17.70
CA ARG A 33 -3.97 2.40 19.09
C ARG A 33 -2.70 2.33 19.96
N TYR A 34 -1.80 1.39 19.68
CA TYR A 34 -0.58 1.17 20.47
C TYR A 34 0.72 1.35 19.68
N VAL A 35 0.68 1.91 18.46
CA VAL A 35 1.85 1.94 17.57
C VAL A 35 2.36 3.36 17.37
N LYS A 36 3.51 3.70 17.97
CA LYS A 36 4.08 5.07 17.97
C LYS A 36 4.84 5.47 16.69
N LYS A 37 5.32 4.52 15.88
CA LYS A 37 6.23 4.83 14.73
C LYS A 37 5.94 4.03 13.46
N PHE A 38 5.25 2.89 13.54
CA PHE A 38 4.98 2.02 12.39
C PHE A 38 3.47 1.81 12.20
N HIS A 39 2.83 2.83 11.64
CA HIS A 39 1.39 2.86 11.42
C HIS A 39 0.97 1.90 10.31
N THR A 40 -0.26 1.42 10.39
CA THR A 40 -0.87 0.45 9.48
C THR A 40 -0.85 0.96 8.04
N PHE A 41 -1.02 2.27 7.86
CA PHE A 41 -0.92 2.90 6.54
C PHE A 41 0.48 2.73 5.91
N VAL A 42 1.54 2.98 6.68
CA VAL A 42 2.93 2.82 6.22
C VAL A 42 3.23 1.35 5.91
N ALA A 43 2.71 0.43 6.71
CA ALA A 43 2.81 -1.00 6.44
C ALA A 43 2.18 -1.35 5.08
N LEU A 44 0.94 -0.92 4.82
CA LEU A 44 0.27 -1.14 3.54
C LEU A 44 1.06 -0.57 2.35
N GLN A 45 1.61 0.64 2.47
CA GLN A 45 2.44 1.23 1.42
C GLN A 45 3.69 0.39 1.13
N LEU A 46 4.39 -0.07 2.18
CA LEU A 46 5.55 -0.94 2.04
C LEU A 46 5.19 -2.30 1.43
N PHE A 47 3.99 -2.82 1.68
CA PHE A 47 3.51 -4.07 1.08
C PHE A 47 3.29 -3.95 -0.41
N VAL A 48 2.53 -2.94 -0.81
CA VAL A 48 2.25 -2.69 -2.23
C VAL A 48 3.56 -2.44 -2.97
N PHE A 49 4.46 -1.66 -2.37
CA PHE A 49 5.80 -1.49 -2.90
C PHE A 49 6.57 -2.82 -3.03
N ALA A 50 6.55 -3.66 -2.00
CA ALA A 50 7.22 -4.96 -2.01
C ALA A 50 6.67 -5.88 -3.12
N GLN A 51 5.36 -5.89 -3.34
CA GLN A 51 4.73 -6.65 -4.42
C GLN A 51 5.14 -6.11 -5.80
N LEU A 52 5.10 -4.79 -6.01
CA LEU A 52 5.50 -4.15 -7.26
C LEU A 52 6.97 -4.41 -7.62
N MET A 53 7.84 -4.39 -6.60
CA MET A 53 9.27 -4.63 -6.76
C MET A 53 9.65 -6.12 -6.68
N GLN A 54 8.66 -7.02 -6.53
CA GLN A 54 8.86 -8.46 -6.33
C GLN A 54 9.92 -8.76 -5.26
N THR A 55 9.79 -8.09 -4.12
CA THR A 55 10.77 -8.20 -3.04
C THR A 55 10.63 -9.56 -2.36
N PRO A 56 11.69 -10.40 -2.32
CA PRO A 56 11.54 -11.83 -2.02
C PRO A 56 11.33 -12.15 -0.54
N SER A 57 11.60 -11.19 0.36
CA SER A 57 11.46 -11.42 1.81
C SER A 57 11.31 -10.12 2.60
N TYR A 58 10.83 -10.24 3.85
CA TYR A 58 10.83 -9.13 4.79
C TYR A 58 12.24 -8.61 5.10
N ALA A 59 13.25 -9.48 5.07
CA ALA A 59 14.64 -9.08 5.28
C ALA A 59 15.14 -8.20 4.13
N SER A 60 14.84 -8.60 2.90
CA SER A 60 15.13 -7.81 1.70
C SER A 60 14.41 -6.47 1.71
N LEU A 61 13.13 -6.44 2.12
CA LEU A 61 12.36 -5.21 2.22
C LEU A 61 12.91 -4.27 3.32
N SER A 62 13.30 -4.82 4.47
CA SER A 62 13.92 -4.06 5.57
C SER A 62 15.24 -3.44 5.11
N LEU A 63 16.11 -4.22 4.46
CA LEU A 63 17.38 -3.73 3.91
C LEU A 63 17.14 -2.64 2.86
N LEU A 64 16.19 -2.85 1.96
CA LEU A 64 15.85 -1.91 0.89
C LEU A 64 15.35 -0.58 1.46
N LEU A 65 14.46 -0.60 2.47
CA LEU A 65 14.02 0.63 3.14
C LEU A 65 15.17 1.32 3.86
N ASN A 66 16.00 0.58 4.60
CA ASN A 66 17.08 1.14 5.40
C ASN A 66 18.20 1.77 4.54
N THR A 67 18.39 1.30 3.30
CA THR A 67 19.42 1.78 2.37
C THR A 67 18.91 2.81 1.37
N ASN A 68 17.59 2.93 1.18
CA ASN A 68 17.00 3.81 0.17
C ASN A 68 16.34 5.06 0.78
N ARG A 69 17.08 6.17 0.85
CA ARG A 69 16.57 7.45 1.36
C ARG A 69 15.35 8.00 0.60
N LYS A 70 15.16 7.66 -0.68
CA LYS A 70 13.98 8.10 -1.43
C LYS A 70 12.74 7.35 -0.96
N LEU A 71 12.85 6.03 -0.79
CA LEU A 71 11.78 5.21 -0.26
C LEU A 71 11.38 5.67 1.15
N GLN A 72 12.37 5.92 2.02
CA GLN A 72 12.15 6.46 3.37
C GLN A 72 11.34 7.77 3.34
N LYS A 73 11.69 8.71 2.45
CA LYS A 73 10.95 9.96 2.29
C LYS A 73 9.53 9.76 1.75
N THR A 74 9.33 8.81 0.84
CA THR A 74 8.02 8.53 0.25
C THR A 74 7.06 7.91 1.26
N VAL A 75 7.52 6.97 2.09
CA VAL A 75 6.67 6.27 3.08
C VAL A 75 6.68 6.93 4.46
N GLY A 76 7.51 7.96 4.67
CA GLY A 76 7.62 8.67 5.95
C GLY A 76 8.27 7.85 7.08
N LEU A 77 9.09 6.84 6.75
CA LEU A 77 9.73 5.95 7.73
C LEU A 77 11.24 5.92 7.52
N SER A 78 12.02 6.28 8.54
CA SER A 78 13.49 6.36 8.45
C SER A 78 14.18 5.00 8.47
N SER A 79 13.61 4.03 9.19
CA SER A 79 14.17 2.69 9.30
C SER A 79 13.14 1.69 9.80
N ILE A 80 13.37 0.41 9.51
CA ILE A 80 12.58 -0.70 10.03
C ILE A 80 13.44 -1.95 10.18
N SER A 81 13.11 -2.81 11.15
CA SER A 81 13.68 -4.15 11.27
C SER A 81 12.76 -5.21 10.64
N THR A 82 13.33 -6.32 10.19
CA THR A 82 12.59 -7.50 9.72
C THR A 82 11.54 -7.98 10.73
N ALA A 83 11.88 -7.97 12.03
CA ALA A 83 10.97 -8.40 13.09
C ALA A 83 9.76 -7.46 13.24
N GLN A 84 9.94 -6.15 13.05
CA GLN A 84 8.84 -5.19 13.07
C GLN A 84 7.89 -5.39 11.87
N LEU A 85 8.43 -5.65 10.68
CA LEU A 85 7.63 -6.01 9.50
C LEU A 85 6.82 -7.28 9.77
N SER A 86 7.48 -8.36 10.18
CA SER A 86 6.83 -9.65 10.42
C SER A 86 5.73 -9.57 11.48
N ARG A 87 5.98 -8.90 12.61
CA ARG A 87 4.95 -8.70 13.65
C ARG A 87 3.76 -7.94 13.13
N LYS A 88 3.97 -6.79 12.48
CA LYS A 88 2.85 -5.99 11.95
C LYS A 88 2.00 -6.76 10.94
N TRP A 89 2.63 -7.54 10.05
CA TRP A 89 1.90 -8.37 9.09
C TRP A 89 1.11 -9.49 9.73
N ARG A 90 1.67 -10.11 10.78
CA ARG A 90 0.99 -11.16 11.54
C ARG A 90 -0.18 -10.62 12.35
N ASP A 91 -0.01 -9.43 12.92
CA ASP A 91 -0.99 -8.80 13.81
C ASP A 91 -2.05 -7.99 13.03
N LEU A 92 -1.90 -7.89 11.70
CA LEU A 92 -2.85 -7.20 10.84
C LEU A 92 -4.13 -8.02 10.71
N ASP A 93 -5.24 -7.41 11.08
CA ASP A 93 -6.57 -7.99 10.95
C ASP A 93 -6.86 -8.37 9.48
N HIS A 94 -7.05 -9.67 9.23
CA HIS A 94 -7.36 -10.20 7.91
C HIS A 94 -8.64 -9.59 7.33
N SER A 95 -9.62 -9.24 8.17
CA SER A 95 -10.85 -8.60 7.72
C SER A 95 -10.60 -7.18 7.22
N PHE A 96 -9.57 -6.49 7.75
CA PHE A 96 -9.14 -5.20 7.25
C PHE A 96 -8.44 -5.33 5.90
N LEU A 97 -7.57 -6.32 5.72
CA LEU A 97 -6.92 -6.57 4.43
C LEU A 97 -7.93 -6.92 3.33
N ALA A 98 -8.92 -7.78 3.64
CA ALA A 98 -10.01 -8.10 2.71
C ALA A 98 -10.83 -6.86 2.34
N TYR A 99 -11.13 -6.00 3.32
CA TYR A 99 -11.82 -4.73 3.09
C TYR A 99 -11.04 -3.78 2.18
N VAL A 100 -9.74 -3.61 2.43
CA VAL A 100 -8.85 -2.78 1.60
C VAL A 100 -8.79 -3.33 0.17
N PHE A 101 -8.63 -4.65 0.02
CA PHE A 101 -8.61 -5.30 -1.28
C PHE A 101 -9.93 -5.09 -2.04
N GLY A 102 -11.08 -5.34 -1.39
CA GLY A 102 -12.40 -5.16 -2.00
C GLY A 102 -12.63 -3.71 -2.44
N HIS A 103 -12.18 -2.73 -1.66
CA HIS A 103 -12.27 -1.32 -2.03
C HIS A 103 -11.44 -0.99 -3.28
N ILE A 104 -10.20 -1.46 -3.36
CA ILE A 104 -9.33 -1.23 -4.54
C ILE A 104 -9.87 -1.97 -5.76
N ALA A 105 -10.32 -3.22 -5.60
CA ALA A 105 -10.91 -4.02 -6.67
C ALA A 105 -12.19 -3.37 -7.19
N GLY A 106 -13.06 -2.87 -6.31
CA GLY A 106 -14.26 -2.12 -6.71
C GLY A 106 -13.93 -0.88 -7.53
N GLN A 107 -12.96 -0.06 -7.09
CA GLN A 107 -12.49 1.10 -7.85
C GLN A 107 -11.92 0.72 -9.23
N ALA A 108 -11.12 -0.35 -9.29
CA ALA A 108 -10.60 -0.85 -10.56
C ALA A 108 -11.74 -1.31 -11.49
N THR A 109 -12.72 -2.03 -10.96
CA THR A 109 -13.86 -2.53 -11.74
C THR A 109 -14.72 -1.38 -12.27
N GLN A 110 -14.91 -0.30 -11.50
CA GLN A 110 -15.60 0.90 -11.99
C GLN A 110 -14.79 1.60 -13.09
N LYS A 111 -13.49 1.77 -12.89
CA LYS A 111 -12.62 2.48 -13.83
C LYS A 111 -12.46 1.74 -15.17
N PHE A 112 -12.37 0.42 -15.14
CA PHE A 112 -12.12 -0.41 -16.33
C PHE A 112 -13.37 -1.12 -16.87
N GLY A 113 -14.38 -1.35 -16.03
CA GLY A 113 -15.65 -1.98 -16.42
C GLY A 113 -16.60 -1.04 -17.15
N SER A 114 -16.50 0.27 -16.93
CA SER A 114 -17.30 1.28 -17.67
C SER A 114 -16.98 1.36 -19.17
N ALA A 115 -15.90 0.70 -19.63
CA ALA A 115 -15.54 0.62 -21.05
C ALA A 115 -16.40 -0.39 -21.85
N LYS A 116 -17.22 -1.23 -21.19
CA LYS A 116 -18.06 -2.24 -21.87
C LYS A 116 -19.51 -1.81 -22.15
N THR A 117 -19.93 -0.62 -21.75
CA THR A 117 -21.34 -0.17 -21.89
C THR A 117 -21.59 0.86 -23.01
N THR A 118 -20.60 1.21 -23.82
CA THR A 118 -20.77 2.12 -24.99
C THR A 118 -20.64 1.44 -26.36
N MET A 119 -20.64 0.10 -26.41
CA MET A 119 -20.64 -0.66 -27.67
C MET A 119 -21.75 -1.71 -27.62
N GLY A 120 -22.98 -1.25 -27.82
CA GLY A 120 -24.15 -2.11 -27.86
C GLY A 120 -25.41 -1.28 -27.71
N ASP A 121 -25.60 -0.33 -28.62
CA ASP A 121 -26.89 0.26 -28.98
C ASP A 121 -26.66 1.11 -30.23
N THR A 122 -26.76 0.47 -31.40
CA THR A 122 -27.14 1.16 -32.63
C THR A 122 -27.90 0.11 -33.45
N ASP A 123 -29.21 0.35 -33.52
CA ASP A 123 -30.19 -0.35 -34.36
C ASP A 123 -29.81 -0.36 -35.85
#